data_AF-A0A927HV61-F1
#
_entry.id   AF-A0A927HV61-F1
#
_cell.length_a   1.000
_cell.length_b   1.000
_cell.length_c   1.000
_cell.angle_alpha   90.00
_cell.angle_beta   90.00
_cell.angle_gamma   90.00
#
_symmetry.space_group_name_H-M   'P 1'
#
loop_
_entity.id
_entity.type
_entity.pdbx_description
1 polymer ?
#
loop_
_entity_poly.entity_id
_entity_poly.type
_entity_poly.pdbx_seq_one_letter_code
_entity_poly.pdbx_strand_id
1 'polypeptide(L)' 'MKVPQVRGMEFYPSCIEKGMRSERALKLAIAEMYVKGVSTRRVSDIVEILCGTEVSSSQVSRLAKELDEEITS' A
#
# COMPACT_ATOMS: atom_id res chain seq x y z
N MET A 1 -15.39 -1.18 -8.28
CA MET A 1 -14.91 0.16 -8.68
C MET A 1 -15.18 0.33 -10.17
N LYS A 2 -15.95 1.34 -10.60
CA LYS A 2 -16.29 1.55 -12.02
C LYS A 2 -15.27 2.52 -12.61
N VAL A 3 -14.38 2.02 -13.47
CA VAL A 3 -13.46 2.88 -14.23
C VAL A 3 -14.28 3.56 -15.33
N PRO A 4 -14.33 4.90 -15.40
CA PRO A 4 -15.06 5.58 -16.46
C PRO A 4 -14.42 5.27 -17.81
N GLN A 5 -15.22 4.78 -18.76
CA GLN A 5 -14.79 4.36 -20.09
C GLN A 5 -15.17 5.44 -21.12
N VAL A 6 -14.24 5.80 -22.00
CA VAL A 6 -14.54 6.66 -23.16
C VAL A 6 -15.25 5.81 -24.23
N ARG A 7 -16.28 6.35 -24.88
CA ARG A 7 -17.08 5.60 -25.87
C ARG A 7 -16.19 5.15 -27.05
N GLY A 8 -15.95 3.85 -27.14
CA GLY A 8 -15.29 3.21 -28.28
C GLY A 8 -13.76 3.14 -28.23
N MET A 9 -13.11 3.47 -27.11
CA MET A 9 -11.66 3.34 -26.95
C MET A 9 -11.33 2.70 -25.59
N GLU A 10 -10.28 1.87 -25.54
CA GLU A 10 -9.72 1.39 -24.27
C GLU A 10 -9.12 2.58 -23.51
N PHE A 11 -9.86 3.10 -22.52
CA PHE A 11 -9.38 4.16 -21.65
C PHE A 11 -8.51 3.55 -20.56
N TYR A 12 -7.19 3.57 -20.75
CA TYR A 12 -6.22 3.25 -19.71
C TYR A 12 -5.49 4.53 -19.28
N PRO A 13 -6.03 5.28 -18.31
CA PRO A 13 -5.41 6.52 -17.89
C PRO A 13 -4.14 6.22 -17.10
N SER A 14 -3.03 6.86 -17.50
CA SER A 14 -1.72 6.72 -16.84
C SER A 14 -1.73 7.07 -15.35
N CYS A 15 -2.76 7.75 -14.85
CA CYS A 15 -2.96 7.98 -13.42
C CYS A 15 -3.29 6.69 -12.64
N ILE A 16 -3.95 5.71 -13.25
CA ILE A 16 -4.20 4.40 -12.63
C ILE A 16 -2.90 3.64 -12.47
N GLU A 17 -2.05 3.60 -13.50
CA GLU A 17 -0.72 3.00 -13.41
C GLU A 17 0.15 3.69 -12.37
N LYS A 18 0.13 5.02 -12.32
CA LYS A 18 0.85 5.80 -11.30
C LYS A 18 0.34 5.47 -9.90
N GLY A 19 -0.98 5.38 -9.72
CA GLY A 19 -1.62 4.97 -8.47
C GLY A 19 -1.17 3.57 -8.03
N MET A 20 -1.17 2.60 -8.95
CA MET A 20 -0.68 1.24 -8.70
C MET A 20 0.80 1.19 -8.34
N ARG A 21 1.64 2.04 -8.97
CA ARG A 21 3.07 2.14 -8.65
C ARG A 21 3.30 2.74 -7.26
N SER A 22 2.59 3.80 -6.90
CA SER A 22 2.67 4.38 -5.55
C SER A 22 2.20 3.41 -4.47
N GLU A 23 1.16 2.62 -4.74
CA GLU A 23 0.68 1.60 -3.81
C GLU A 23 1.72 0.48 -3.60
N ARG A 24 2.37 0.02 -4.67
CA ARG A 24 3.48 -0.94 -4.58
C ARG A 24 4.65 -0.39 -3.80
N ALA A 25 5.04 0.86 -4.02
CA ALA A 25 6.14 1.50 -3.29
C ALA A 25 5.84 1.62 -1.79
N LEU A 26 4.59 1.95 -1.43
CA LEU A 26 4.14 1.99 -0.04
C LEU A 26 4.21 0.60 0.62
N LYS A 27 3.72 -0.44 -0.08
CA LYS A 27 3.80 -1.83 0.39
C LYS A 27 5.25 -2.28 0.62
N LEU A 28 6.15 -1.98 -0.32
CA LEU A 28 7.58 -2.29 -0.19
C LEU A 28 8.24 -1.55 0.98
N ALA A 29 7.92 -0.27 1.19
CA ALA A 29 8.45 0.50 2.32
C ALA A 29 7.99 -0.08 3.67
N ILE A 30 6.71 -0.48 3.76
CA ILE A 30 6.16 -1.16 4.95
C ILE A 30 6.87 -2.51 5.16
N ALA A 31 7.09 -3.26 4.09
CA ALA A 31 7.81 -4.54 4.15
C ALA A 31 9.25 -4.39 4.62
N GLU A 32 9.98 -3.41 4.09
CA GLU A 32 11.35 -3.11 4.50
C GLU A 32 11.41 -2.68 5.97
N MET A 33 10.45 -1.87 6.44
CA MET A 33 10.34 -1.49 7.86
C MET A 33 10.07 -2.70 8.76
N TYR A 34 9.21 -3.62 8.31
CA TYR A 34 8.93 -4.85 9.04
C TYR A 34 10.15 -5.76 9.17
N VAL A 35 10.85 -6.02 8.06
CA VAL A 35 12.10 -6.81 8.05
C VAL A 35 13.19 -6.16 8.93
N LYS A 36 13.22 -4.82 8.99
CA LYS A 36 14.13 -4.07 9.87
C LYS A 36 13.70 -4.04 11.35
N GLY A 37 12.60 -4.70 11.71
CA GLY A 37 12.12 -4.80 13.10
C GLY A 37 11.46 -3.53 13.62
N VAL A 38 10.95 -2.66 12.74
CA VAL A 38 10.17 -1.49 13.16
C VAL A 38 8.82 -1.96 13.68
N SER A 39 8.48 -1.58 14.91
CA SER A 39 7.19 -1.94 15.51
C SER A 39 6.01 -1.45 14.65
N THR A 40 4.94 -2.22 14.57
CA THR A 40 3.73 -1.90 13.79
C THR A 40 3.12 -0.54 14.14
N ARG A 41 3.22 -0.09 15.40
CA ARG A 41 2.79 1.26 15.81
C ARG A 41 3.57 2.36 15.10
N ARG A 42 4.90 2.25 15.08
CA ARG A 42 5.79 3.21 14.43
C ARG A 42 5.63 3.21 12.90
N VAL A 43 5.26 2.07 12.31
CA VAL A 43 4.86 2.01 10.89
C VAL A 43 3.57 2.80 10.66
N SER A 44 2.58 2.67 11.54
CA SER A 44 1.34 3.47 11.54
C SER A 44 1.65 4.96 11.50
N ASP A 45 2.49 5.44 12.43
CA ASP A 45 2.85 6.86 12.53
C ASP A 45 3.54 7.37 11.26
N ILE A 46 4.44 6.57 10.69
CA ILE A 46 5.16 6.93 9.45
C ILE A 46 4.19 7.02 8.27
N VAL A 47 3.27 6.06 8.12
CA VAL A 47 2.30 6.07 7.01
C VAL A 47 1.32 7.23 7.16
N GLU A 48 0.92 7.57 8.37
CA GLU A 48 0.08 8.73 8.64
C GLU A 48 0.77 10.05 8.26
N ILE A 49 2.06 10.20 8.60
CA ILE A 49 2.88 11.35 8.19
C ILE A 49 3.04 11.44 6.67
N LEU A 50 3.24 10.31 5.99
CA LEU A 50 3.51 10.27 4.55
C LEU A 50 2.25 10.41 3.69
N CYS A 51 1.13 9.86 4.13
CA CYS A 51 -0.11 9.80 3.35
C CYS A 51 -1.19 10.74 3.84
N GLY A 52 -1.05 11.34 5.04
CA GLY A 52 -2.04 12.23 5.65
C GLY A 52 -3.36 11.53 5.99
N THR A 53 -3.36 10.20 5.95
CA THR A 53 -4.51 9.34 6.23
C THR A 53 -4.22 8.51 7.46
N GLU A 54 -5.13 8.54 8.44
CA GLU A 54 -5.08 7.65 9.60
C GLU A 54 -5.11 6.20 9.12
N VAL A 55 -4.02 5.46 9.38
CA VAL A 55 -3.98 4.02 9.21
C VAL A 55 -4.04 3.41 10.59
N SER A 56 -5.03 2.57 10.82
CA SER A 56 -5.18 1.89 12.10
C SER A 56 -4.11 0.81 12.29
N SER A 57 -3.67 0.62 13.53
CA SER A 57 -2.72 -0.44 13.89
C SER A 57 -3.20 -1.85 13.50
N SER A 58 -4.52 -2.08 13.45
CA SER A 58 -5.12 -3.33 12.99
C SER A 58 -4.98 -3.52 11.47
N GLN A 59 -5.08 -2.45 10.66
CA GLN A 59 -4.78 -2.51 9.23
C GLN A 59 -3.30 -2.79 8.98
N VAL A 60 -2.40 -2.13 9.71
CA VAL A 60 -0.95 -2.41 9.64
C VAL A 60 -0.65 -3.86 10.01
N SER A 61 -1.27 -4.38 11.07
CA SER A 61 -1.08 -5.77 11.48
C SER A 61 -1.60 -6.78 10.45
N ARG A 62 -2.68 -6.48 9.73
CA ARG A 62 -3.19 -7.37 8.67
C ARG A 62 -2.27 -7.37 7.46
N LEU A 63 -1.79 -6.19 7.05
CA LEU A 63 -0.82 -6.04 5.96
C LEU A 63 0.51 -6.73 6.29
N ALA A 64 0.99 -6.62 7.53
CA ALA A 64 2.19 -7.33 7.97
C ALA A 64 2.03 -8.86 7.91
N LYS A 65 0.84 -9.39 8.25
CA LYS A 65 0.54 -10.83 8.11
C LYS A 65 0.48 -11.29 6.66
N GLU A 66 -0.23 -10.54 5.80
CA GLU A 66 -0.29 -10.84 4.36
C GLU A 66 1.13 -10.86 3.75
N LEU A 67 1.99 -9.95 4.21
CA LEU A 67 3.40 -9.92 3.82
C LEU A 67 4.21 -11.09 4.38
N ASP A 68 4.01 -11.47 5.65
CA ASP A 68 4.66 -12.66 6.24
C ASP A 68 4.33 -13.93 5.45
N GLU A 69 3.08 -14.07 4.99
CA GLU A 69 2.63 -15.17 4.14
C GLU A 69 3.32 -15.16 2.77
N GLU A 70 3.52 -13.99 2.14
CA GLU A 70 4.26 -13.87 0.88
C GLU A 70 5.76 -14.13 1.03
N ILE A 71 6.39 -13.74 2.15
CA ILE A 71 7.84 -13.93 2.38
C ILE A 71 8.17 -15.37 2.78
N THR A 72 7.26 -16.06 3.47
CA THR A 72 7.47 -17.44 3.92
C THR A 72 7.13 -18.48 2.84
N SER A 73 6.48 -18.07 1.73
CA SER A 73 6.16 -18.91 0.57
C SER A 73 7.28 -18.99 -0.44
#